data_AF-A0A816CRY5-F1
#
_entry.id   AF-A0A816CRY5-F1
#
_cell.length_a   1.000
_cell.length_b   1.000
_cell.length_c   1.000
_cell.angle_alpha   90.00
_cell.angle_beta   90.00
_cell.angle_gamma   90.00
#
_symmetry.space_group_name_H-M   'P 1'
#
loop_
_entity.id
_entity.type
_entity.pdbx_description
1 polymer ?
#
loop_
_entity_poly.entity_id
_entity_poly.type
_entity_poly.pdbx_seq_one_letter_code
_entity_poly.pdbx_strand_id
1 'polypeptide(L)'
;MASPSASATKKRSEDNEQTQPSLKNLGSKPQTGTGANIVLLGPPGSGKGTQSTRLSEHYQICQLSTGDLLRQATQDKSSPEGNRIRQTMEAGGLVDDHIVMSLIDKNISKPECSNGFLFDGFPRTINQGEQLEHLLETRQKRLDAVIEYAIPDDLLKRRILGRLIHKSSGRTYHEEFNPPKESM
;
A
#
# COMPACT_ATOMS: atom_id res chain seq x y z
N MET A 1 30.86 -40.35 -30.87
CA MET A 1 30.85 -38.88 -30.74
C MET A 1 29.59 -38.35 -31.43
N ALA A 2 28.79 -37.58 -30.67
CA ALA A 2 27.68 -36.69 -31.05
C ALA A 2 26.42 -37.24 -31.76
N SER A 3 25.35 -37.45 -30.98
CA SER A 3 24.01 -36.88 -31.25
C SER A 3 24.00 -35.40 -30.79
N PRO A 4 22.96 -34.53 -30.97
CA PRO A 4 21.62 -34.73 -31.57
C PRO A 4 21.08 -33.55 -32.44
N SER A 5 19.89 -33.76 -33.04
CA SER A 5 18.71 -32.86 -33.10
C SER A 5 18.86 -31.33 -33.27
N ALA A 6 18.34 -30.80 -34.39
CA ALA A 6 17.84 -29.41 -34.52
C ALA A 6 16.64 -29.43 -35.49
N SER A 7 15.41 -29.49 -34.97
CA SER A 7 14.57 -28.37 -34.51
C SER A 7 14.03 -27.49 -35.65
N ALA A 8 12.75 -27.72 -35.96
CA ALA A 8 11.94 -26.99 -36.90
C ALA A 8 11.74 -25.53 -36.45
N THR A 9 12.20 -24.59 -37.27
CA THR A 9 11.98 -23.16 -37.08
C THR A 9 10.52 -22.81 -37.38
N LYS A 10 9.67 -22.84 -36.35
CA LYS A 10 8.30 -22.32 -36.42
C LYS A 10 8.36 -20.80 -36.29
N LYS A 11 8.19 -20.10 -37.42
CA LYS A 11 7.80 -18.68 -37.47
C LYS A 11 6.54 -18.51 -36.61
N ARG A 12 6.65 -17.71 -35.54
CA ARG A 12 5.54 -17.20 -34.73
C ARG A 12 5.76 -15.69 -34.67
N SER A 13 5.30 -15.01 -35.71
CA SER A 13 4.17 -14.07 -35.62
C SER A 13 4.44 -13.02 -34.54
N GLU A 14 4.99 -11.90 -35.03
CA GLU A 14 4.69 -10.54 -34.55
C GLU A 14 3.20 -10.48 -34.19
N ASP A 15 2.90 -10.20 -32.92
CA ASP A 15 1.62 -9.71 -32.39
C ASP A 15 1.64 -9.90 -30.88
N ASN A 16 2.29 -8.98 -30.16
CA ASN A 16 1.92 -8.73 -28.76
C ASN A 16 2.29 -7.30 -28.35
N GLU A 17 1.80 -6.33 -29.12
CA GLU A 17 1.79 -4.91 -28.76
C GLU A 17 0.33 -4.48 -28.58
N GLN A 18 -0.30 -4.94 -27.50
CA GLN A 18 -1.57 -4.48 -26.94
C GLN A 18 -1.65 -5.10 -25.54
N THR A 19 -1.68 -4.36 -24.43
CA THR A 19 -2.69 -3.35 -24.14
C THR A 19 -2.17 -2.49 -22.98
N GLN A 20 -1.69 -1.27 -23.24
CA GLN A 20 -1.70 -0.25 -22.20
C GLN A 20 -3.14 0.25 -22.08
N PRO A 21 -3.79 0.20 -20.90
CA PRO A 21 -5.13 0.73 -20.76
C PRO A 21 -5.10 2.24 -21.04
N SER A 22 -5.81 2.64 -22.09
CA SER A 22 -5.97 4.02 -22.54
C SER A 22 -6.63 4.85 -21.42
N LEU A 23 -5.89 5.82 -20.88
CA LEU A 23 -6.31 6.79 -19.85
C LEU A 23 -7.46 7.74 -20.30
N LYS A 24 -8.12 7.47 -21.42
CA LYS A 24 -9.09 8.38 -22.07
C LYS A 24 -10.48 8.43 -21.41
N ASN A 25 -10.72 7.64 -20.36
CA ASN A 25 -12.00 7.59 -19.64
C ASN A 25 -11.90 8.04 -18.17
N LEU A 26 -11.06 9.03 -17.82
CA LEU A 26 -11.29 9.81 -16.60
C LEU A 26 -12.40 10.84 -16.84
N GLY A 27 -13.61 10.34 -17.02
CA GLY A 27 -14.82 11.15 -17.16
C GLY A 27 -15.26 11.71 -15.81
N SER A 28 -15.60 13.01 -15.82
CA SER A 28 -16.05 13.86 -14.70
C SER A 28 -14.98 14.22 -13.64
N LYS A 29 -14.97 15.51 -13.24
CA LYS A 29 -14.25 15.93 -12.02
C LYS A 29 -14.73 15.02 -10.87
N PRO A 30 -13.83 14.39 -10.09
CA PRO A 30 -14.27 13.61 -8.95
C PRO A 30 -15.09 14.51 -8.03
N GLN A 31 -16.32 14.09 -7.74
CA GLN A 31 -17.16 14.79 -6.79
C GLN A 31 -16.59 14.52 -5.41
N THR A 32 -16.06 15.57 -4.76
CA THR A 32 -15.60 15.49 -3.38
C THR A 32 -16.72 14.91 -2.51
N GLY A 33 -16.42 13.87 -1.73
CA GLY A 33 -17.38 13.23 -0.82
C GLY A 33 -18.10 11.99 -1.34
N THR A 34 -17.85 11.53 -2.59
CA THR A 34 -18.24 10.15 -2.96
C THR A 34 -17.28 9.18 -2.27
N GLY A 35 -17.78 8.43 -1.29
CA GLY A 35 -17.02 7.38 -0.61
C GLY A 35 -16.30 6.40 -1.54
N ALA A 36 -15.25 5.74 -1.05
CA ALA A 36 -14.46 4.78 -1.81
C ALA A 36 -13.74 3.75 -0.92
N ASN A 37 -13.59 2.53 -1.45
CA ASN A 37 -12.87 1.43 -0.83
C ASN A 37 -11.63 1.10 -1.67
N ILE A 38 -10.45 1.52 -1.21
CA ILE A 38 -9.23 1.56 -2.02
C ILE A 38 -8.12 0.75 -1.34
N VAL A 39 -7.31 0.06 -2.14
CA VAL A 39 -6.01 -0.50 -1.72
C VAL A 39 -4.89 0.21 -2.45
N LEU A 40 -3.85 0.65 -1.72
CA LEU A 40 -2.62 1.17 -2.32
C LEU A 40 -1.49 0.14 -2.19
N LEU A 41 -0.98 -0.30 -3.34
CA LEU A 41 0.13 -1.24 -3.45
C LEU A 41 1.40 -0.54 -3.94
N GLY A 42 2.56 -1.04 -3.51
CA GLY A 42 3.85 -0.59 -4.00
C GLY A 42 4.93 -0.59 -2.92
N PRO A 43 6.20 -0.42 -3.32
CA PRO A 43 7.34 -0.56 -2.43
C PRO A 43 7.43 0.55 -1.37
N PRO A 44 8.17 0.35 -0.26
CA PRO A 44 8.49 1.43 0.68
C PRO A 44 9.15 2.61 -0.04
N GLY A 45 8.84 3.85 0.37
CA GLY A 45 9.37 5.05 -0.30
C GLY A 45 8.64 5.47 -1.58
N SER A 46 7.66 4.68 -2.06
CA SER A 46 6.93 4.98 -3.29
C SER A 46 5.98 6.17 -3.22
N GLY A 47 5.75 6.73 -2.03
CA GLY A 47 4.86 7.87 -1.82
C GLY A 47 3.40 7.52 -1.51
N LYS A 48 3.08 6.23 -1.29
CA LYS A 48 1.74 5.79 -0.85
C LYS A 48 1.21 6.62 0.31
N GLY A 49 1.98 6.74 1.40
CA GLY A 49 1.58 7.50 2.59
C GLY A 49 1.27 8.98 2.32
N THR A 50 1.92 9.59 1.33
CA THR A 50 1.64 10.98 0.95
C THR A 50 0.31 11.08 0.19
N GLN A 51 0.03 10.12 -0.67
CA GLN A 51 -1.19 10.10 -1.47
C GLN A 51 -2.39 9.56 -0.68
N SER A 52 -2.19 8.62 0.24
CA SER A 52 -3.24 8.09 1.10
C SER A 52 -3.89 9.21 1.91
N THR A 53 -3.10 10.10 2.53
CA THR A 53 -3.64 11.26 3.24
C THR A 53 -4.51 12.13 2.34
N ARG A 54 -4.03 12.45 1.12
CA ARG A 54 -4.77 13.28 0.17
C ARG A 54 -6.06 12.61 -0.33
N LEU A 55 -6.00 11.32 -0.64
CA LEU A 55 -7.16 10.53 -1.09
C LEU A 55 -8.19 10.37 0.03
N SER A 56 -7.74 10.10 1.26
CA SER A 56 -8.59 10.01 2.44
C SER A 56 -9.32 11.31 2.72
N GLU A 57 -8.63 12.46 2.63
CA GLU A 57 -9.26 13.77 2.76
C GLU A 57 -10.25 14.06 1.61
N HIS A 58 -9.86 13.76 0.37
CA HIS A 58 -10.67 14.07 -0.81
C HIS A 58 -11.98 13.26 -0.89
N TYR A 59 -11.89 11.96 -0.62
CA TYR A 59 -13.05 11.05 -0.63
C TYR A 59 -13.76 10.96 0.72
N GLN A 60 -13.22 11.62 1.76
CA GLN A 60 -13.72 11.53 3.14
C GLN A 60 -13.83 10.08 3.62
N ILE A 61 -12.74 9.32 3.46
CA ILE A 61 -12.63 7.89 3.81
C ILE A 61 -11.55 7.68 4.85
N CYS A 62 -11.70 6.67 5.71
CA CYS A 62 -10.70 6.40 6.74
C CYS A 62 -9.41 5.83 6.13
N GLN A 63 -8.25 6.23 6.64
CA GLN A 63 -6.96 5.63 6.28
C GLN A 63 -6.63 4.49 7.25
N LEU A 64 -6.52 3.27 6.72
CA LEU A 64 -6.08 2.07 7.44
C LEU A 64 -4.62 1.76 7.07
N SER A 65 -3.69 2.43 7.76
CA SER A 65 -2.24 2.19 7.64
C SER A 65 -1.80 1.08 8.59
N THR A 66 -1.49 -0.12 8.06
CA THR A 66 -1.05 -1.24 8.92
C THR A 66 0.24 -0.92 9.68
N GLY A 67 1.14 -0.15 9.07
CA GLY A 67 2.35 0.33 9.74
C GLY A 67 2.04 1.18 10.97
N ASP A 68 1.06 2.08 10.90
CA ASP A 68 0.66 2.91 12.03
C ASP A 68 -0.12 2.13 13.08
N LEU A 69 -1.03 1.24 12.65
CA LEU A 69 -1.78 0.37 13.56
C LEU A 69 -0.84 -0.53 14.37
N LEU A 70 0.16 -1.13 13.72
CA LEU A 70 1.17 -1.93 14.41
C LEU A 70 2.06 -1.08 15.33
N ARG A 71 2.51 0.12 14.88
CA ARG A 71 3.25 1.05 15.76
C ARG A 71 2.45 1.43 17.01
N GLN A 72 1.15 1.69 16.87
CA GLN A 72 0.25 1.96 17.99
C GLN A 72 0.13 0.75 18.93
N ALA A 73 -0.01 -0.47 18.38
CA ALA A 73 -0.07 -1.70 19.16
C ALA A 73 1.23 -1.95 19.97
N THR A 74 2.37 -1.41 19.52
CA THR A 74 3.65 -1.54 20.24
C THR A 74 3.92 -0.42 21.26
N GLN A 75 3.00 0.51 21.49
CA GLN A 75 3.23 1.62 22.43
C GLN A 75 3.37 1.16 23.88
N ASP A 76 2.60 0.14 24.28
CA ASP A 76 2.73 -0.47 25.59
C ASP A 76 4.00 -1.35 25.63
N LYS A 77 5.03 -0.84 26.32
CA LYS A 77 6.32 -1.53 26.47
C LYS A 77 6.23 -2.76 27.40
N SER A 78 5.18 -2.87 28.19
CA SER A 78 5.00 -4.00 29.12
C SER A 78 4.37 -5.23 28.45
N SER A 79 3.75 -5.06 27.27
CA SER A 79 3.14 -6.15 26.51
C SER A 79 4.19 -7.06 25.85
N PRO A 80 4.21 -8.38 26.17
CA PRO A 80 5.09 -9.35 25.49
C PRO A 80 4.82 -9.43 23.99
N GLU A 81 3.54 -9.37 23.60
CA GLU A 81 3.11 -9.37 22.20
C GLU A 81 3.58 -8.10 21.47
N GLY A 82 3.37 -6.93 22.10
CA GLY A 82 3.84 -5.64 21.55
C GLY A 82 5.34 -5.60 21.33
N ASN A 83 6.12 -6.21 22.23
CA ASN A 83 7.57 -6.33 22.08
C ASN A 83 7.98 -7.26 20.93
N ARG A 84 7.29 -8.39 20.74
CA ARG A 84 7.53 -9.29 19.61
C ARG A 84 7.22 -8.61 18.27
N ILE A 85 6.09 -7.91 18.18
CA ILE A 85 5.72 -7.12 17.00
C ILE A 85 6.80 -6.07 16.70
N ARG A 86 7.27 -5.35 17.72
CA ARG A 86 8.32 -4.33 17.56
C ARG A 86 9.60 -4.92 16.96
N GLN A 87 10.08 -6.03 17.52
CA GLN A 87 11.29 -6.70 17.05
C GLN A 87 11.16 -7.15 15.58
N THR A 88 10.02 -7.73 15.21
CA THR A 88 9.78 -8.14 13.81
C THR A 88 9.81 -6.94 12.87
N MET A 89 9.19 -5.81 13.26
CA MET A 89 9.18 -4.60 12.44
C MET A 89 10.55 -3.95 12.31
N GLU A 90 11.34 -3.89 13.39
CA GLU A 90 12.70 -3.35 13.39
C GLU A 90 13.65 -4.17 12.52
N ALA A 91 13.44 -5.49 12.46
CA ALA A 91 14.17 -6.38 11.55
C ALA A 91 13.71 -6.27 10.08
N GLY A 92 12.71 -5.44 9.77
CA GLY A 92 12.12 -5.34 8.43
C GLY A 92 11.24 -6.53 8.03
N GLY A 93 10.90 -7.40 8.98
CA GLY A 93 10.05 -8.57 8.77
C GLY A 93 8.56 -8.24 8.67
N LEU A 94 7.78 -9.23 8.26
CA LEU A 94 6.32 -9.17 8.29
C LEU A 94 5.81 -9.72 9.62
N VAL A 95 4.90 -8.96 10.24
CA VAL A 95 4.16 -9.42 11.43
C VAL A 95 3.14 -10.47 11.00
N ASP A 96 2.82 -11.39 11.92
CA ASP A 96 1.85 -12.46 11.70
C ASP A 96 0.52 -11.95 11.11
N ASP A 97 0.03 -12.64 10.08
CA ASP A 97 -1.17 -12.27 9.34
C ASP A 97 -2.40 -12.17 10.25
N HIS A 98 -2.52 -13.03 11.27
CA HIS A 98 -3.66 -13.01 12.18
C HIS A 98 -3.71 -11.74 13.03
N ILE A 99 -2.55 -11.25 13.48
CA ILE A 99 -2.44 -10.00 14.25
C ILE A 99 -2.87 -8.83 13.36
N VAL A 100 -2.37 -8.79 12.12
CA VAL A 100 -2.68 -7.74 11.16
C VAL A 100 -4.18 -7.73 10.81
N MET A 101 -4.77 -8.90 10.54
CA MET A 101 -6.19 -9.02 10.26
C MET A 101 -7.08 -8.61 11.42
N SER A 102 -6.73 -9.01 12.65
CA SER A 102 -7.47 -8.60 13.86
C SER A 102 -7.48 -7.08 14.02
N LEU A 103 -6.34 -6.43 13.78
CA LEU A 103 -6.26 -4.97 13.81
C LEU A 103 -7.12 -4.32 12.72
N ILE A 104 -7.13 -4.88 11.50
CA ILE A 104 -7.95 -4.37 10.40
C ILE A 104 -9.45 -4.53 10.72
N ASP A 105 -9.87 -5.71 11.14
CA ASP A 105 -11.26 -6.05 11.46
C ASP A 105 -11.84 -5.11 12.54
N LYS A 106 -11.04 -4.81 13.56
CA LYS A 106 -11.39 -3.85 14.62
C LYS A 106 -11.52 -2.42 14.09
N ASN A 107 -10.63 -1.98 13.20
CA ASN A 107 -10.58 -0.58 12.76
C ASN A 107 -11.53 -0.27 11.60
N ILE A 108 -11.78 -1.21 10.69
CA ILE A 108 -12.70 -1.01 9.55
C ILE A 108 -14.15 -0.79 10.01
N SER A 109 -14.50 -1.23 11.22
CA SER A 109 -15.83 -1.10 11.82
C SER A 109 -16.07 0.27 12.48
N LYS A 110 -15.06 1.16 12.49
CA LYS A 110 -15.18 2.48 13.13
C LYS A 110 -16.09 3.43 12.32
N PRO A 111 -16.75 4.40 12.98
CA PRO A 111 -17.63 5.36 12.31
C PRO A 111 -16.94 6.15 11.19
N GLU A 112 -15.64 6.45 11.35
CA GLU A 112 -14.85 7.15 10.34
C GLU A 112 -14.72 6.38 9.01
N CYS A 113 -14.89 5.06 9.03
CA CYS A 113 -14.83 4.19 7.86
C CYS A 113 -16.20 3.97 7.19
N SER A 114 -17.26 4.61 7.68
CA SER A 114 -18.62 4.42 7.17
C SER A 114 -18.78 4.81 5.70
N ASN A 115 -18.09 5.88 5.29
CA ASN A 115 -18.05 6.36 3.91
C ASN A 115 -17.03 5.62 3.05
N GLY A 116 -16.26 4.69 3.62
CA GLY A 116 -15.24 3.91 2.91
C GLY A 116 -13.89 3.92 3.62
N PHE A 117 -12.95 3.20 3.04
CA PHE A 117 -11.63 2.96 3.63
C PHE A 117 -10.53 2.91 2.58
N LEU A 118 -9.32 3.27 2.99
CA LEU A 118 -8.11 3.17 2.19
C LEU A 118 -7.07 2.33 2.95
N PHE A 119 -6.67 1.20 2.37
CA PHE A 119 -5.57 0.39 2.90
C PHE A 119 -4.22 0.89 2.40
N ASP A 120 -3.34 1.27 3.32
CA ASP A 120 -1.95 1.67 3.03
C ASP A 120 -0.98 0.62 3.61
N GLY A 121 -0.30 -0.10 2.72
CA GLY A 121 0.66 -1.13 3.09
C GLY A 121 0.04 -2.47 3.47
N PHE A 122 -1.18 -2.75 3.00
CA PHE A 122 -1.88 -4.03 3.12
C PHE A 122 -2.83 -4.22 1.92
N PRO A 123 -2.98 -5.44 1.38
CA PRO A 123 -2.25 -6.66 1.71
C PRO A 123 -0.79 -6.65 1.18
N ARG A 124 0.08 -7.47 1.76
CA ARG A 124 1.50 -7.66 1.35
C ARG A 124 1.79 -9.08 0.84
N THR A 125 0.89 -10.02 1.08
CA THR A 125 0.99 -11.40 0.62
C THR A 125 -0.33 -11.81 -0.05
N ILE A 126 -0.30 -12.88 -0.86
CA ILE A 126 -1.51 -13.42 -1.48
C ILE A 126 -2.50 -13.88 -0.40
N ASN A 127 -2.01 -14.56 0.63
CA ASN A 127 -2.82 -15.02 1.77
C ASN A 127 -3.54 -13.85 2.48
N GLN A 128 -2.86 -12.71 2.67
CA GLN A 128 -3.51 -11.50 3.20
C GLN A 128 -4.58 -10.95 2.25
N GLY A 129 -4.38 -11.07 0.94
CA GLY A 129 -5.36 -10.69 -0.08
C GLY A 129 -6.63 -11.54 0.00
N GLU A 130 -6.50 -12.85 0.09
CA GLU A 130 -7.62 -13.79 0.26
C GLU A 130 -8.38 -13.52 1.56
N GLN A 131 -7.66 -13.28 2.66
CA GLN A 131 -8.27 -12.93 3.95
C GLN A 131 -9.01 -11.58 3.90
N LEU A 132 -8.47 -10.59 3.17
CA LEU A 132 -9.16 -9.31 2.96
C LEU A 132 -10.43 -9.49 2.14
N GLU A 133 -10.38 -10.27 1.06
CA GLU A 133 -11.55 -10.56 0.23
C GLU A 133 -12.67 -11.17 1.08
N HIS A 134 -12.37 -12.21 1.85
CA HIS A 134 -13.34 -12.85 2.75
C HIS A 134 -13.92 -11.88 3.81
N LEU A 135 -13.07 -11.01 4.36
CA LEU A 135 -13.48 -9.98 5.32
C LEU A 135 -14.52 -9.02 4.72
N LEU A 136 -14.28 -8.59 3.47
CA LEU A 136 -15.14 -7.63 2.77
C LEU A 136 -16.45 -8.29 2.33
N GLU A 137 -16.41 -9.54 1.86
CA GLU A 137 -17.60 -10.33 1.53
C GLU A 137 -18.53 -10.46 2.74
N THR A 138 -17.99 -10.85 3.90
CA THR A 138 -18.75 -10.99 5.15
C THR A 138 -19.43 -9.68 5.56
N ARG A 139 -18.82 -8.55 5.20
CA ARG A 139 -19.32 -7.19 5.48
C ARG A 139 -20.18 -6.61 4.36
N GLN A 140 -20.42 -7.35 3.28
CA GLN A 140 -21.12 -6.86 2.08
C GLN A 140 -20.49 -5.57 1.52
N LYS A 141 -19.16 -5.45 1.64
CA LYS A 141 -18.36 -4.37 1.06
C LYS A 141 -17.59 -4.90 -0.14
N ARG A 142 -17.16 -4.00 -1.02
CA ARG A 142 -16.35 -4.33 -2.21
C ARG A 142 -15.20 -3.34 -2.31
N LEU A 143 -14.10 -3.75 -2.93
CA LEU A 143 -13.05 -2.82 -3.36
C LEU A 143 -13.48 -2.12 -4.65
N ASP A 144 -13.32 -0.81 -4.68
CA ASP A 144 -13.58 0.01 -5.87
C ASP A 144 -12.30 0.14 -6.72
N ALA A 145 -11.13 0.15 -6.07
CA ALA A 145 -9.85 0.26 -6.76
C ALA A 145 -8.68 -0.39 -6.00
N VAL A 146 -7.75 -0.92 -6.76
CA VAL A 146 -6.40 -1.28 -6.31
C VAL A 146 -5.41 -0.48 -7.14
N ILE A 147 -4.61 0.36 -6.50
CA ILE A 147 -3.69 1.29 -7.15
C ILE A 147 -2.26 0.87 -6.86
N GLU A 148 -1.54 0.46 -7.90
CA GLU A 148 -0.13 0.12 -7.81
C GLU A 148 0.77 1.32 -8.13
N TYR A 149 1.74 1.58 -7.27
CA TYR A 149 2.79 2.57 -7.48
C TYR A 149 4.00 1.92 -8.13
N ALA A 150 4.01 1.89 -9.46
CA ALA A 150 5.16 1.43 -10.24
C ALA A 150 6.26 2.50 -10.26
N ILE A 151 7.37 2.24 -9.56
CA ILE A 151 8.49 3.19 -9.45
C ILE A 151 9.81 2.42 -9.64
N PRO A 152 10.74 2.93 -10.45
CA PRO A 152 12.08 2.35 -10.62
C PRO A 152 12.88 2.24 -9.31
N ASP A 153 13.64 1.16 -9.16
CA ASP A 153 14.44 0.86 -7.96
C ASP A 153 15.51 1.92 -7.65
N ASP A 154 16.15 2.49 -8.67
CA ASP A 154 17.15 3.53 -8.52
C ASP A 154 16.54 4.81 -7.92
N LEU A 155 15.31 5.13 -8.33
CA LEU A 155 14.55 6.25 -7.79
C LEU A 155 14.07 5.94 -6.37
N LEU A 156 13.66 4.71 -6.08
CA LEU A 156 13.28 4.30 -4.72
C LEU A 156 14.45 4.44 -3.73
N LYS A 157 15.65 3.99 -4.10
CA LYS A 157 16.85 4.15 -3.26
C LYS A 157 17.10 5.61 -2.92
N ARG A 158 17.11 6.49 -3.93
CA ARG A 158 17.26 7.95 -3.72
C ARG A 158 16.18 8.49 -2.78
N ARG A 159 14.92 8.13 -3.02
CA ARG A 159 13.76 8.56 -2.21
C ARG A 159 13.82 8.12 -0.76
N ILE A 160 14.34 6.92 -0.48
CA ILE A 160 14.47 6.41 0.88
C ILE A 160 15.63 7.10 1.60
N LEU A 161 16.79 7.23 0.93
CA LEU A 161 18.00 7.80 1.53
C LEU A 161 17.85 9.28 1.87
N GLY A 162 17.15 10.06 1.04
CA GLY A 162 16.89 11.49 1.30
C GLY A 162 15.64 11.77 2.15
N ARG A 163 15.01 10.76 2.75
CA ARG A 163 13.75 10.92 3.50
C ARG A 163 13.98 11.56 4.87
N LEU A 164 13.23 12.63 5.13
CA LEU A 164 13.22 13.36 6.40
C LEU A 164 11.85 13.21 7.07
N ILE A 165 11.81 13.04 8.40
CA ILE A 165 10.55 12.87 9.16
C ILE A 165 10.54 13.82 10.36
N HIS A 166 9.51 14.67 10.43
CA HIS A 166 9.25 15.49 11.61
C HIS A 166 8.57 14.63 12.68
N LYS A 167 9.35 14.16 13.67
CA LYS A 167 8.96 13.14 14.66
C LYS A 167 7.61 13.40 15.34
N SER A 168 7.31 14.64 15.73
CA SER A 168 6.09 14.95 16.48
C SER A 168 4.82 14.92 15.62
N SER A 169 4.91 15.27 14.33
CA SER A 169 3.74 15.33 13.44
C SER A 169 3.64 14.17 12.45
N GLY A 170 4.70 13.37 12.29
CA GLY A 170 4.80 12.35 11.25
C GLY A 170 4.97 12.89 9.81
N ARG A 171 4.90 14.22 9.59
CA ARG A 171 5.12 14.83 8.27
C ARG A 171 6.46 14.39 7.68
N THR A 172 6.41 14.02 6.40
CA THR A 172 7.55 13.52 5.64
C THR A 172 8.01 14.56 4.63
N TYR A 173 9.31 14.81 4.58
CA TYR A 173 10.01 15.66 3.62
C TYR A 173 11.07 14.85 2.88
N HIS A 174 11.68 15.46 1.86
CA HIS A 174 12.80 14.88 1.15
C HIS A 174 13.76 15.98 0.67
N GLU A 175 15.07 15.78 0.82
CA GLU A 175 16.08 16.78 0.45
C GLU A 175 15.93 17.32 -0.99
N GLU A 176 15.75 16.42 -1.96
CA GLU A 176 15.51 16.79 -3.37
C GLU A 176 14.02 16.98 -3.73
N PHE A 177 13.16 16.00 -3.44
CA PHE A 177 11.81 15.93 -4.02
C PHE A 177 10.72 16.70 -3.24
N ASN A 178 10.96 17.06 -1.98
CA ASN A 178 10.04 17.80 -1.13
C ASN A 178 10.82 18.49 0.00
N PRO A 179 11.70 19.45 -0.32
CA PRO A 179 12.59 20.04 0.67
C PRO A 179 11.79 20.81 1.73
N PRO A 180 12.21 20.78 3.01
CA PRO A 180 11.67 21.70 4.00
C PRO A 180 12.02 23.14 3.59
N LYS A 181 11.18 24.10 3.99
CA LYS A 181 11.40 25.52 3.67
C LYS A 181 12.71 26.07 4.25
N GLU A 182 13.10 25.55 5.40
CA GLU A 182 14.37 25.82 6.07
C GLU A 182 15.11 24.50 6.23
N SER A 183 16.42 24.52 5.99
CA SER A 183 17.28 23.36 6.24
C SER A 183 17.28 23.02 7.73
N MET A 184 17.27 21.71 8.05
CA MET A 184 17.45 21.25 9.43
C MET A 184 18.89 21.44 9.92
#